data_AF-A0A1E5V0R6-F1
#
_entry.id   AF-A0A1E5V0R6-F1
#
_cell.length_a   1.000
_cell.length_b   1.000
_cell.length_c   1.000
_cell.angle_alpha   90.00
_cell.angle_beta   90.00
_cell.angle_gamma   90.00
#
_symmetry.space_group_name_H-M   'P 1'
#
loop_
_entity.id
_entity.type
_entity.pdbx_description
1 polymer ?
#
loop_
_entity_poly.entity_id
_entity_poly.type
_entity_poly.pdbx_seq_one_letter_code
_entity_poly.pdbx_strand_id
1 'polypeptide(L)'
;MVVVHRGGSMMVLLKVLSVFSSHNINLTKLEVINNEGAAADGSGARPPMMILDTSARGAPTLHAFPHVLYVDCEGATHDPRVRKAIKEIEKFTMFVRVLGCYAADSTVYDLQ
;
A
#
# COMPACT_ATOMS: atom_id res chain seq x y z
N MET A 1 -0.89 -1.08 -5.90
CA MET A 1 -1.16 0.09 -5.02
C MET A 1 -0.16 0.11 -3.87
N VAL A 2 0.19 1.29 -3.35
CA VAL A 2 1.06 1.47 -2.18
C VAL A 2 0.26 2.04 -1.01
N VAL A 3 0.42 1.46 0.17
CA VAL A 3 -0.17 1.93 1.44
C VAL A 3 0.92 2.10 2.48
N VAL A 4 0.86 3.20 3.22
CA VAL A 4 1.96 3.61 4.11
C VAL A 4 1.43 4.05 5.46
N HIS A 5 2.14 3.66 6.52
CA HIS A 5 1.75 3.98 7.89
C HIS A 5 2.96 4.23 8.82
N ARG A 6 2.72 4.93 9.94
CA ARG A 6 3.68 5.14 11.03
C ARG A 6 3.12 4.51 12.30
N GLY A 7 3.58 3.31 12.66
CA GLY A 7 3.12 2.53 13.82
C GLY A 7 3.02 1.04 13.52
N GLY A 8 2.83 0.20 14.55
CA GLY A 8 2.90 -1.27 14.48
C GLY A 8 2.28 -1.89 13.22
N SER A 9 3.15 -2.29 12.29
CA SER A 9 2.82 -2.76 10.93
C SER A 9 1.65 -3.75 10.88
N MET A 10 1.61 -4.69 11.82
CA MET A 10 0.63 -5.78 11.80
C MET A 10 -0.82 -5.31 11.98
N MET A 11 -1.09 -4.34 12.85
CA MET A 11 -2.46 -3.87 13.06
C MET A 11 -3.01 -3.16 11.82
N VAL A 12 -2.15 -2.41 11.12
CA VAL A 12 -2.55 -1.70 9.90
C VAL A 12 -2.73 -2.67 8.75
N LEU A 13 -1.86 -3.66 8.62
CA LEU A 13 -2.04 -4.72 7.64
C LEU A 13 -3.41 -5.39 7.79
N LEU A 14 -3.78 -5.79 9.01
CA LEU A 14 -5.08 -6.42 9.25
C LEU A 14 -6.26 -5.49 8.93
N LYS A 15 -6.16 -4.20 9.24
CA LYS A 15 -7.19 -3.21 8.86
C LYS A 15 -7.31 -3.09 7.34
N VAL A 16 -6.19 -2.99 6.63
CA VAL A 16 -6.17 -2.92 5.16
C VAL A 16 -6.81 -4.18 4.55
N LEU A 17 -6.43 -5.36 5.01
CA LEU A 17 -7.01 -6.63 4.56
C LEU A 17 -8.50 -6.74 4.87
N SER A 18 -8.92 -6.26 6.05
CA SER A 18 -10.33 -6.24 6.43
C SER A 18 -11.17 -5.36 5.51
N VAL A 19 -10.65 -4.21 5.07
CA VAL A 19 -11.35 -3.36 4.10
C VAL A 19 -11.48 -4.07 2.75
N PHE A 20 -10.43 -4.70 2.23
CA PHE A 20 -10.54 -5.42 0.96
C PHE A 20 -11.55 -6.58 1.04
N SER A 21 -11.53 -7.34 2.13
CA SER A 21 -12.49 -8.42 2.37
C SER A 21 -13.92 -7.91 2.49
N SER A 22 -14.17 -6.81 3.21
CA SER A 22 -15.52 -6.27 3.40
C SER A 22 -16.14 -5.70 2.13
N HIS A 23 -15.31 -5.24 1.19
CA HIS A 23 -15.75 -4.76 -0.13
C HIS A 23 -15.74 -5.85 -1.23
N ASN A 24 -15.47 -7.11 -0.85
CA ASN A 24 -15.38 -8.26 -1.76
C ASN A 24 -14.39 -8.01 -2.93
N ILE A 25 -13.18 -7.60 -2.58
CA ILE A 25 -12.07 -7.33 -3.50
C ILE A 25 -10.99 -8.36 -3.24
N ASN A 26 -10.66 -9.15 -4.26
CA ASN A 26 -9.59 -10.13 -4.17
C ASN A 26 -8.21 -9.47 -4.27
N LEU A 27 -7.23 -10.04 -3.58
CA LEU A 27 -5.84 -9.60 -3.64
C LEU A 27 -5.02 -10.64 -4.38
N THR A 28 -4.33 -10.22 -5.44
CA THR A 28 -3.42 -11.09 -6.20
C THR A 28 -1.99 -11.02 -5.69
N LYS A 29 -1.63 -9.92 -5.00
CA LYS A 29 -0.31 -9.73 -4.41
C LYS A 29 -0.36 -8.88 -3.15
N LEU A 30 0.42 -9.29 -2.14
CA LEU A 30 0.69 -8.52 -0.94
C LEU A 30 2.17 -8.63 -0.61
N GLU A 31 2.87 -7.52 -0.56
CA GLU A 31 4.22 -7.43 0.00
C GLU A 31 4.25 -6.45 1.16
N VAL A 32 4.84 -6.87 2.27
CA VAL A 32 4.97 -6.07 3.48
C VAL A 32 6.44 -5.71 3.67
N ILE A 33 6.76 -4.43 3.52
CA ILE A 33 8.10 -3.91 3.77
C ILE A 33 8.10 -3.26 5.16
N ASN A 34 8.79 -3.92 6.07
CA ASN A 34 9.02 -3.44 7.43
C ASN A 34 10.50 -3.14 7.60
N ASN A 35 10.84 -1.85 7.68
CA ASN A 35 12.20 -1.38 7.91
C ASN A 35 12.41 -0.97 9.38
N GLU A 36 11.69 -1.59 10.33
CA GLU A 36 11.87 -1.41 11.78
C GLU A 36 13.13 -2.13 12.31
N GLY A 37 14.24 -2.00 11.61
CA GLY A 37 15.52 -2.66 11.92
C GLY A 37 16.63 -1.66 12.21
N ALA A 38 16.81 -1.36 13.50
CA ALA A 38 18.06 -1.12 14.24
C ALA A 38 19.14 -0.12 13.75
N ALA A 39 18.97 1.18 14.06
CA ALA A 39 20.12 2.04 14.34
C ALA A 39 20.43 2.03 15.85
N ALA A 40 21.25 1.08 16.30
CA ALA A 40 21.93 1.15 17.60
C ALA A 40 23.28 0.41 17.63
N ASP A 41 23.51 -0.66 16.84
CA ASP A 41 24.74 -1.48 16.98
C ASP A 41 25.48 -1.88 15.68
N GLY A 42 25.14 -1.33 14.52
CA GLY A 42 25.93 -1.51 13.30
C GLY A 42 25.73 -2.84 12.54
N SER A 43 24.69 -3.62 12.84
CA SER A 43 24.37 -4.85 12.12
C SER A 43 23.15 -4.73 11.17
N GLY A 44 23.32 -4.08 10.02
CA GLY A 44 22.46 -4.34 8.85
C GLY A 44 21.07 -3.69 8.81
N ALA A 45 20.90 -2.46 9.31
CA ALA A 45 19.67 -1.68 9.14
C ALA A 45 19.37 -1.39 7.66
N ARG A 46 18.19 -1.80 7.16
CA ARG A 46 17.72 -1.42 5.82
C ARG A 46 17.16 0.01 5.89
N PRO A 47 17.64 0.96 5.06
CA PRO A 47 17.20 2.35 5.13
C PRO A 47 15.68 2.45 4.90
N PRO A 48 14.97 3.39 5.57
CA PRO A 48 13.54 3.57 5.36
C PRO A 48 13.26 3.89 3.88
N MET A 49 12.13 3.40 3.38
CA MET A 49 11.76 3.65 1.99
C MET A 49 11.41 5.12 1.80
N MET A 50 12.02 5.74 0.80
CA MET A 50 11.75 7.13 0.45
C MET A 50 10.70 7.16 -0.65
N ILE A 51 9.59 7.84 -0.40
CA ILE A 51 8.51 8.01 -1.37
C ILE A 51 8.42 9.49 -1.73
N LEU A 52 8.51 9.78 -3.03
CA LEU A 52 8.35 11.12 -3.56
C LEU A 52 6.86 11.46 -3.67
N ASP A 53 6.41 12.39 -2.85
CA ASP A 53 5.07 12.93 -2.95
C ASP A 53 5.03 14.07 -3.99
N THR A 54 4.26 13.83 -5.05
CA THR A 54 4.03 14.76 -6.16
C THR A 54 2.62 15.35 -6.13
N SER A 55 1.84 15.09 -5.08
CA SER A 55 0.44 15.51 -4.99
C SER A 55 0.26 16.99 -4.60
N ALA A 56 1.26 17.58 -3.92
CA ALA A 56 1.25 18.99 -3.56
C ALA A 56 1.53 19.90 -4.76
N ARG A 57 0.82 21.03 -4.88
CA ARG A 57 1.03 22.07 -5.93
C ARG A 57 2.39 22.81 -5.82
N GLY A 58 3.32 22.32 -4.99
CA GLY A 58 4.64 22.91 -4.73
C GLY A 58 5.77 21.97 -5.14
N ALA A 59 6.97 22.21 -4.61
CA ALA A 59 8.11 21.33 -4.83
C ALA A 59 7.81 19.90 -4.33
N PRO A 60 8.19 18.85 -5.09
CA PRO A 60 7.93 17.48 -4.69
C PRO A 60 8.66 17.18 -3.37
N THR A 61 7.95 16.61 -2.40
CA THR A 61 8.47 16.37 -1.05
C THR A 61 8.79 14.90 -0.88
N LEU A 62 10.00 14.60 -0.38
CA LEU A 62 10.45 13.22 -0.17
C LEU A 62 10.13 12.80 1.26
N HIS A 63 9.29 11.78 1.42
CA HIS A 63 8.91 11.26 2.73
C HIS A 63 9.57 9.92 3.01
N ALA A 64 10.25 9.81 4.15
CA ALA A 64 10.76 8.54 4.66
C ALA A 64 9.64 7.75 5.33
N PHE A 65 9.51 6.48 5.01
CA PHE A 65 8.49 5.60 5.58
C PHE A 65 9.08 4.25 5.99
N PRO A 66 8.96 3.86 7.27
CA PRO A 66 9.47 2.57 7.75
C PRO A 66 8.56 1.40 7.39
N HIS A 67 7.26 1.66 7.16
CA HIS A 67 6.27 0.64 6.83
C HIS A 67 5.55 0.96 5.52
N VAL A 68 5.73 0.08 4.55
CA VAL A 68 5.12 0.18 3.22
C VAL A 68 4.50 -1.15 2.86
N LEU A 69 3.25 -1.10 2.38
CA LEU A 69 2.52 -2.24 1.86
C LEU A 69 2.35 -2.05 0.35
N TYR A 70 2.82 -3.02 -0.43
CA TYR A 70 2.45 -3.13 -1.84
C TYR A 70 1.31 -4.13 -1.97
N VAL A 71 0.25 -3.71 -2.64
CA VAL A 71 -0.97 -4.50 -2.81
C VAL A 71 -1.39 -4.46 -4.26
N ASP A 72 -1.52 -5.62 -4.89
CA ASP A 72 -2.24 -5.75 -6.15
C ASP A 72 -3.59 -6.42 -5.87
N CYS A 73 -4.64 -5.85 -6.43
CA CYS A 73 -6.01 -6.26 -6.21
C CYS A 73 -6.77 -6.32 -7.52
N GLU A 74 -7.78 -7.18 -7.57
CA GLU A 74 -8.67 -7.30 -8.72
C GLU A 74 -9.68 -6.16 -8.73
N GLY A 75 -9.78 -5.49 -9.86
CA GLY A 75 -10.75 -4.44 -10.10
C GLY A 75 -10.13 -3.18 -10.68
N ALA A 76 -10.98 -2.42 -11.38
CA ALA A 76 -10.56 -1.16 -12.00
C ALA A 76 -10.64 0.00 -11.00
N THR A 77 -9.80 1.01 -11.19
CA THR A 77 -9.80 2.24 -10.36
C THR A 77 -11.11 3.03 -10.43
N HIS A 78 -11.89 2.82 -11.49
CA HIS A 78 -13.22 3.42 -11.64
C HIS A 78 -14.35 2.58 -11.02
N ASP A 79 -14.10 1.34 -10.59
CA ASP A 79 -15.10 0.51 -9.89
C ASP A 79 -15.47 1.21 -8.56
N PRO A 80 -16.76 1.50 -8.32
CA PRO A 80 -17.21 2.11 -7.08
C PRO A 80 -16.76 1.37 -5.81
N ARG A 81 -16.63 0.04 -5.84
CA ARG A 81 -16.17 -0.77 -4.71
C ARG A 81 -14.70 -0.50 -4.40
N VAL A 82 -13.84 -0.57 -5.41
CA VAL A 82 -12.40 -0.27 -5.30
C VAL A 82 -12.19 1.16 -4.80
N ARG A 83 -12.93 2.13 -5.37
CA ARG A 83 -12.84 3.52 -4.94
C ARG A 83 -13.29 3.74 -3.49
N LYS A 84 -14.32 3.02 -3.01
CA LYS A 84 -14.76 3.09 -1.62
C LYS A 84 -13.73 2.48 -0.68
N ALA A 85 -13.18 1.31 -1.02
CA ALA A 85 -12.13 0.65 -0.26
C ALA A 85 -10.89 1.53 -0.10
N ILE A 86 -10.40 2.13 -1.20
CA ILE A 86 -9.25 3.06 -1.17
C ILE A 86 -9.54 4.25 -0.24
N LYS A 87 -10.69 4.90 -0.39
CA LYS A 87 -11.10 6.02 0.48
C LYS A 87 -11.21 5.63 1.94
N GLU A 88 -11.56 4.39 2.25
CA GLU A 88 -11.62 3.90 3.62
C GLU A 88 -10.21 3.67 4.19
N ILE A 89 -9.31 3.10 3.40
CA ILE A 89 -7.89 2.92 3.76
C ILE A 89 -7.20 4.27 4.00
N GLU A 90 -7.49 5.28 3.18
CA GLU A 90 -6.95 6.64 3.34
C GLU A 90 -7.29 7.28 4.70
N LYS A 91 -8.36 6.85 5.39
CA LYS A 91 -8.76 7.43 6.68
C LYS A 91 -7.81 7.09 7.83
N PHE A 92 -7.09 5.98 7.74
CA PHE A 92 -6.23 5.49 8.82
C PHE A 92 -4.78 5.26 8.37
N THR A 93 -4.44 5.67 7.15
CA THR A 93 -3.09 5.54 6.59
C THR A 93 -2.54 6.93 6.27
N MET A 94 -1.22 7.06 6.27
CA MET A 94 -0.57 8.35 6.04
C MET A 94 -0.53 8.70 4.56
N PHE A 95 -0.41 7.67 3.72
CA PHE A 95 -0.27 7.83 2.29
C PHE A 95 -0.76 6.58 1.56
N VAL A 96 -1.56 6.81 0.52
CA VAL A 96 -2.02 5.78 -0.41
C VAL A 96 -1.76 6.29 -1.82
N ARG A 97 -1.22 5.44 -2.69
CA ARG A 97 -1.05 5.76 -4.11
C ARG A 97 -1.37 4.55 -4.98
N VAL A 98 -2.22 4.77 -5.97
CA VAL A 98 -2.40 3.83 -7.07
C VAL A 98 -1.22 3.98 -8.04
N LEU A 99 -0.46 2.90 -8.25
CA LEU A 99 0.71 2.90 -9.14
C LEU A 99 0.36 2.62 -10.60
N GLY A 100 -0.80 2.02 -10.85
CA GLY A 100 -1.28 1.68 -12.17
C GLY A 100 -2.62 0.95 -12.10
N CYS A 101 -3.32 0.93 -13.23
CA CYS A 101 -4.53 0.14 -13.46
C CYS A 101 -4.39 -0.41 -14.88
N TYR A 102 -4.24 -1.72 -15.00
CA TYR A 102 -3.95 -2.39 -16.26
C TYR A 102 -4.86 -3.61 -16.45
N ALA A 103 -5.06 -4.02 -17.69
CA ALA A 103 -5.81 -5.24 -17.99
C ALA A 103 -5.03 -6.44 -17.42
N ALA A 104 -5.73 -7.28 -16.67
CA ALA A 104 -5.12 -8.48 -16.14
C ALA A 104 -5.16 -9.59 -17.19
N ASP A 105 -4.04 -10.30 -17.33
CA ASP A 105 -3.94 -11.45 -18.22
C ASP A 105 -4.49 -12.69 -17.49
N SER A 106 -5.56 -13.28 -18.03
CA SER A 106 -6.20 -14.47 -17.47
C SER A 106 -5.33 -15.73 -17.51
N THR A 107 -4.21 -15.71 -18.25
CA THR A 107 -3.23 -16.81 -18.27
C THR A 107 -2.16 -16.68 -17.19
N VAL A 108 -1.98 -15.47 -16.64
CA VAL A 108 -0.98 -15.16 -15.60
C VAL A 108 -1.61 -15.15 -14.21
N TYR A 109 -2.86 -14.68 -14.13
CA TYR A 109 -3.65 -14.64 -12.91
C TYR A 109 -4.85 -15.57 -13.10
N ASP A 110 -5.06 -16.53 -12.18
CA ASP A 110 -6.22 -17.44 -12.16
C ASP A 110 -7.51 -16.67 -11.82
N LEU A 111 -7.89 -15.74 -12.70
CA LEU A 111 -9.07 -14.91 -12.60
C LEU A 111 -10.26 -15.75 -13.07
N GLN A 112 -11.07 -16.22 -12.12
CA GLN A 112 -12.30 -16.99 -12.37
C GLN A 112 -13.50 -16.11 -12.73
#